data_AF-A0A535YV69-F1
#
_entry.id   AF-A0A535YV69-F1
#
_cell.length_a   1.000
_cell.length_b   1.000
_cell.length_c   1.000
_cell.angle_alpha   90.00
_cell.angle_beta   90.00
_cell.angle_gamma   90.00
#
_symmetry.space_group_name_H-M   'P 1'
#
loop_
_entity.id
_entity.type
_entity.pdbx_description
1 polymer ?
#
loop_
_entity_poly.entity_id
_entity_poly.type
_entity_poly.pdbx_seq_one_letter_code
_entity_poly.pdbx_strand_id
1 'polypeptide(L)'
;MDASPRAYNNEAERRYHLRRLDDLLEALERLNLAEAKELPQPVKERIEKEGIVVEADTGFSRLIELVWTQQEKYLIDLKADRRKGSRRVGDGVIASHRVLDAFILGRLNLSSRRRRRLTG
;
A
#
# COMPACT_ATOMS: atom_id res chain seq x y z
N MET A 1 -30.10 23.52 13.62
CA MET A 1 -29.55 22.86 12.42
C MET A 1 -28.04 22.90 12.53
N ASP A 2 -27.41 21.78 12.88
CA ASP A 2 -25.95 21.67 12.98
C ASP A 2 -25.51 20.57 12.01
N ALA A 3 -25.36 20.95 10.75
CA ALA A 3 -24.88 20.06 9.70
C ALA A 3 -23.35 20.01 9.74
N SER A 4 -22.79 19.27 10.69
CA SER A 4 -21.38 18.86 10.62
C SER A 4 -21.23 17.84 9.49
N PRO A 5 -20.56 18.15 8.36
CA PRO A 5 -20.45 17.20 7.26
C PRO A 5 -19.32 16.21 7.54
N ARG A 6 -19.61 14.91 7.32
CA ARG A 6 -18.69 13.88 6.80
C ARG A 6 -17.59 13.31 7.72
N ALA A 7 -17.96 12.71 8.84
CA ALA A 7 -17.11 11.70 9.50
C ALA A 7 -17.73 10.29 9.56
N TYR A 8 -19.04 10.14 9.34
CA TYR A 8 -19.75 8.89 9.65
C TYR A 8 -20.10 7.97 8.46
N ASN A 9 -19.88 8.38 7.20
CA ASN A 9 -20.29 7.57 6.03
C ASN A 9 -19.18 6.70 5.40
N ASN A 10 -17.93 6.76 5.86
CA ASN A 10 -16.80 6.31 5.05
C ASN A 10 -15.89 5.23 5.69
N GLU A 11 -16.13 4.75 6.92
CA GLU A 11 -15.25 3.71 7.52
C GLU A 11 -15.40 2.35 6.83
N ALA A 12 -16.60 1.97 6.40
CA ALA A 12 -16.83 0.74 5.64
C ALA A 12 -16.17 0.80 4.25
N GLU A 13 -16.31 1.94 3.56
CA GLU A 13 -15.67 2.22 2.27
C GLU A 13 -14.14 2.30 2.41
N ARG A 14 -13.63 2.92 3.47
CA ARG A 14 -12.20 2.92 3.82
C ARG A 14 -11.65 1.52 4.06
N ARG A 15 -12.33 0.68 4.84
CA ARG A 15 -11.95 -0.74 5.04
C ARG A 15 -11.98 -1.51 3.73
N TYR A 16 -12.96 -1.22 2.88
CA TYR A 16 -13.09 -1.81 1.57
C TYR A 16 -11.91 -1.46 0.65
N HIS A 17 -11.54 -0.19 0.57
CA HIS A 17 -10.36 0.25 -0.18
C HIS A 17 -9.07 -0.38 0.37
N LEU A 18 -8.88 -0.38 1.69
CA LEU A 18 -7.73 -1.03 2.30
C LEU A 18 -7.63 -2.51 1.95
N ARG A 19 -8.75 -3.24 2.01
CA ARG A 19 -8.79 -4.66 1.64
C ARG A 19 -8.43 -4.87 0.17
N ARG A 20 -8.94 -4.04 -0.73
CA ARG A 20 -8.61 -4.11 -2.16
C ARG A 20 -7.14 -3.82 -2.43
N LEU A 21 -6.55 -2.85 -1.72
CA LEU A 21 -5.14 -2.52 -1.83
C LEU A 21 -4.25 -3.66 -1.31
N ASP A 22 -4.63 -4.31 -0.22
CA ASP A 22 -3.94 -5.52 0.27
C ASP A 22 -3.96 -6.64 -0.78
N ASP A 23 -5.12 -6.92 -1.38
CA ASP A 23 -5.24 -7.94 -2.43
C ASP A 23 -4.41 -7.58 -3.70
N LEU A 24 -4.25 -6.28 -3.99
CA LEU A 24 -3.41 -5.80 -5.08
C LEU A 24 -1.93 -5.97 -4.77
N LEU A 25 -1.51 -5.68 -3.54
CA LEU A 25 -0.12 -5.91 -3.09
C LEU A 25 0.23 -7.39 -3.21
N GLU A 26 -0.61 -8.28 -2.70
CA GLU A 26 -0.38 -9.72 -2.79
C GLU A 26 -0.26 -10.20 -4.24
N ALA A 27 -1.12 -9.70 -5.14
CA ALA A 27 -1.04 -10.03 -6.56
C ALA A 27 0.25 -9.53 -7.21
N LEU A 28 0.65 -8.28 -6.93
CA LEU A 28 1.88 -7.69 -7.47
C LEU A 28 3.14 -8.39 -6.92
N GLU A 29 3.16 -8.77 -5.66
CA GLU A 29 4.25 -9.52 -5.03
C GLU A 29 4.41 -10.90 -5.67
N ARG A 30 3.30 -11.62 -5.88
CA ARG A 30 3.31 -12.92 -6.58
C ARG A 30 3.84 -12.79 -8.01
N LEU A 31 3.42 -11.77 -8.75
CA LEU A 31 3.91 -11.50 -10.11
C LEU A 31 5.41 -11.15 -10.11
N ASN A 32 5.86 -10.35 -9.14
CA ASN A 32 7.26 -9.99 -8.98
C ASN A 32 8.13 -11.21 -8.62
N LEU A 33 7.66 -12.08 -7.74
CA LEU A 33 8.33 -13.33 -7.36
C LEU A 33 8.39 -14.34 -8.51
N ALA A 34 7.35 -14.38 -9.35
CA ALA A 34 7.33 -15.21 -10.54
C ALA A 34 8.15 -14.64 -11.72
N GLU A 35 8.83 -13.50 -11.52
CA GLU A 35 9.56 -12.78 -12.56
C GLU A 35 8.69 -12.54 -13.82
N ALA A 36 7.41 -12.24 -13.61
CA ALA A 36 6.50 -11.91 -14.69
C ALA A 36 7.07 -10.74 -15.51
N LYS A 37 6.82 -10.75 -16.82
CA LYS A 37 7.30 -9.67 -17.72
C LYS A 37 6.27 -8.59 -17.95
N GLU A 38 4.99 -8.92 -17.79
CA GLU A 38 3.87 -8.05 -18.13
C GLU A 38 2.85 -8.04 -16.99
N LEU A 39 2.27 -6.86 -16.75
CA LEU A 39 1.20 -6.69 -15.77
C LEU A 39 -0.12 -7.23 -16.37
N PRO A 40 -0.76 -8.22 -15.75
CA PRO A 40 -2.04 -8.71 -16.23
C PRO A 40 -3.09 -7.58 -16.27
N GLN A 41 -3.77 -7.44 -17.40
CA GLN A 41 -4.83 -6.46 -17.62
C GLN A 41 -5.86 -6.35 -16.45
N PRO A 42 -6.39 -7.45 -15.86
CA PRO A 42 -7.32 -7.32 -14.75
C PRO A 42 -6.70 -6.71 -13.49
N VAL A 43 -5.39 -6.88 -13.28
CA VAL A 43 -4.67 -6.26 -12.15
C VAL A 43 -4.46 -4.77 -12.44
N LYS A 44 -4.09 -4.42 -13.68
CA LYS A 44 -3.95 -3.03 -14.13
C LYS A 44 -5.22 -2.21 -13.90
N GLU A 45 -6.36 -2.72 -14.38
CA GLU A 45 -7.66 -2.05 -14.21
C GLU A 45 -8.04 -1.84 -12.74
N ARG A 46 -7.68 -2.80 -11.87
CA ARG A 46 -7.91 -2.66 -10.43
C ARG A 46 -7.01 -1.61 -9.81
N ILE A 47 -5.74 -1.51 -10.22
CA ILE A 47 -4.80 -0.47 -9.77
C ILE A 47 -5.31 0.91 -10.18
N GLU A 48 -5.76 1.07 -11.42
CA GLU A 48 -6.32 2.32 -11.94
C GLU A 48 -7.62 2.73 -11.22
N LYS A 49 -8.48 1.77 -10.85
CA LYS A 49 -9.69 2.02 -10.04
C LYS A 49 -9.39 2.55 -8.64
N GLU A 50 -8.21 2.25 -8.09
CA GLU A 50 -7.76 2.80 -6.81
C GLU A 50 -7.05 4.17 -6.98
N GLY A 51 -7.07 4.74 -8.19
CA GLY A 51 -6.52 6.06 -8.50
C GLY A 51 -5.00 6.05 -8.74
N ILE A 52 -4.41 4.88 -8.97
CA ILE A 52 -2.98 4.72 -9.21
C ILE A 52 -2.74 4.65 -10.73
N VAL A 53 -1.95 5.58 -11.24
CA VAL A 53 -1.60 5.63 -12.66
C VAL A 53 -0.52 4.59 -12.96
N VAL A 54 -0.76 3.75 -13.97
CA VAL A 54 0.21 2.74 -14.45
C VAL A 54 0.83 3.21 -15.75
N GLU A 55 2.10 3.62 -15.69
CA GLU A 55 2.88 3.95 -16.90
C GLU A 55 3.44 2.68 -17.55
N ALA A 56 3.66 2.71 -18.87
CA ALA A 56 4.03 1.54 -19.67
C ALA A 56 5.32 0.84 -19.19
N ASP A 57 6.29 1.59 -18.67
CA ASP A 57 7.59 1.07 -18.22
C ASP A 57 7.67 0.86 -16.69
N THR A 58 6.53 0.88 -15.99
CA THR A 58 6.52 0.74 -14.52
C THR A 58 6.72 -0.72 -14.12
N GLY A 59 7.89 -1.04 -13.55
CA GLY A 59 8.14 -2.37 -12.99
C GLY A 59 7.31 -2.67 -11.73
N PHE A 60 7.08 -3.96 -11.44
CA PHE A 60 6.27 -4.41 -10.29
C PHE A 60 6.72 -3.83 -8.95
N SER A 61 8.03 -3.74 -8.71
CA SER A 61 8.58 -3.12 -7.50
C SER A 61 8.11 -1.67 -7.31
N ARG A 62 7.97 -0.91 -8.41
CA ARG A 62 7.48 0.47 -8.37
C ARG A 62 5.96 0.52 -8.18
N LEU A 63 5.21 -0.40 -8.79
CA LEU A 63 3.77 -0.52 -8.57
C LEU A 63 3.45 -0.84 -7.10
N ILE A 64 4.22 -1.73 -6.47
CA ILE A 64 4.09 -2.05 -5.03
C ILE A 64 4.27 -0.79 -4.18
N GLU A 65 5.28 0.04 -4.46
CA GLU A 65 5.49 1.31 -3.76
C GLU A 65 4.34 2.30 -3.92
N LEU A 66 3.76 2.39 -5.13
CA LEU A 66 2.62 3.26 -5.41
C LEU A 66 1.36 2.79 -4.66
N VAL A 67 1.10 1.48 -4.66
CA VAL A 67 -0.01 0.87 -3.92
C VAL A 67 0.16 1.08 -2.41
N TRP A 68 1.36 0.93 -1.87
CA TRP A 68 1.63 1.26 -0.46
C TRP A 68 1.41 2.73 -0.14
N THR A 69 1.88 3.64 -1.00
CA THR A 69 1.64 5.08 -0.82
C THR A 69 0.15 5.39 -0.79
N GLN A 70 -0.64 4.70 -1.62
CA GLN A 70 -2.09 4.84 -1.61
C GLN A 70 -2.73 4.26 -0.33
N GLN A 71 -2.22 3.13 0.17
CA GLN A 71 -2.65 2.52 1.43
C GLN A 71 -2.36 3.42 2.64
N GLU A 72 -1.20 4.08 2.66
CA GLU A 72 -0.79 4.97 3.75
C GLU A 72 -1.77 6.13 3.93
N LYS A 73 -2.32 6.69 2.84
CA LYS A 73 -3.34 7.76 2.91
C LYS A 73 -4.54 7.32 3.76
N TYR A 74 -5.07 6.14 3.50
CA TYR A 74 -6.18 5.57 4.26
C TYR A 74 -5.79 5.24 5.72
N LEU A 75 -4.54 4.97 6.02
CA LEU A 75 -4.07 4.74 7.40
C LEU A 75 -3.85 6.05 8.17
N ILE A 76 -3.37 7.12 7.51
CA ILE A 76 -3.22 8.45 8.09
C ILE A 76 -4.59 9.02 8.45
N ASP A 77 -5.57 8.90 7.56
CA ASP A 77 -6.94 9.33 7.80
C ASP A 77 -7.54 8.69 9.06
N LEU A 78 -7.27 7.40 9.29
CA LEU A 78 -7.69 6.72 10.52
C LEU A 78 -7.03 7.26 11.77
N LYS A 79 -5.75 7.60 11.70
CA LYS A 79 -5.03 8.19 12.83
C LYS A 79 -5.51 9.61 13.12
N ALA A 80 -5.90 10.37 12.09
CA ALA A 80 -6.51 11.68 12.24
C ALA A 80 -7.90 11.56 12.87
N ASP A 81 -8.72 10.62 12.40
CA ASP A 81 -10.06 10.37 12.92
C ASP A 81 -10.02 9.85 14.36
N ARG A 82 -9.12 8.91 14.67
CA ARG A 82 -8.90 8.48 16.06
C ARG A 82 -8.36 9.57 16.96
N ARG A 83 -7.55 10.52 16.48
CA ARG A 83 -7.14 11.68 17.30
C ARG A 83 -8.30 12.62 17.59
N LYS A 84 -9.22 12.80 16.64
CA LYS A 84 -10.47 13.56 16.82
C LYS A 84 -11.44 12.82 17.76
N GLY A 85 -11.52 11.50 17.61
CA GLY A 85 -12.32 10.58 18.42
C GLY A 85 -11.70 10.26 19.79
N SER A 86 -10.41 10.43 20.01
CA SER A 86 -9.69 10.13 21.26
C SER A 86 -10.04 11.09 22.41
N ARG A 87 -10.89 12.10 22.18
CA ARG A 87 -11.63 12.73 23.29
C ARG A 87 -12.72 11.81 23.87
N ARG A 88 -13.00 10.67 23.23
CA ARG A 88 -13.98 9.64 23.57
C ARG A 88 -13.50 8.26 23.08
N VAL A 89 -12.74 7.59 23.94
CA VAL A 89 -12.52 6.12 23.96
C VAL A 89 -11.56 5.56 22.89
N GLY A 90 -10.45 4.99 23.36
CA GLY A 90 -9.53 4.19 22.57
C GLY A 90 -9.94 2.73 22.52
N ASP A 91 -9.68 2.07 21.38
CA ASP A 91 -8.80 0.89 21.30
C ASP A 91 -8.60 0.50 19.82
N GLY A 92 -7.51 -0.21 19.53
CA GLY A 92 -7.37 -1.04 18.34
C GLY A 92 -6.88 -0.36 17.06
N VAL A 93 -5.58 -0.44 16.76
CA VAL A 93 -4.98 -0.98 15.51
C VAL A 93 -3.46 -0.95 15.73
N ILE A 94 -2.88 -2.01 16.29
CA ILE A 94 -1.42 -2.20 16.44
C ILE A 94 -0.88 -3.25 15.42
N ALA A 95 -1.76 -3.97 14.71
CA ALA A 95 -1.36 -5.12 13.90
C ALA A 95 -0.56 -4.77 12.62
N SER A 96 -0.67 -3.56 12.06
CA SER A 96 0.00 -3.21 10.79
C SER A 96 1.45 -2.72 10.95
N HIS A 97 1.96 -2.53 12.17
CA HIS A 97 3.30 -1.97 12.38
C HIS A 97 4.43 -3.01 12.25
N ARG A 98 4.18 -4.27 12.61
CA ARG A 98 5.25 -5.29 12.68
C ARG A 98 5.74 -5.78 11.32
N VAL A 99 4.91 -5.67 10.27
CA VAL A 99 5.31 -6.03 8.90
C VAL A 99 6.13 -4.91 8.24
N LEU A 100 5.93 -3.66 8.66
CA LEU A 100 6.62 -2.48 8.10
C LEU A 100 8.12 -2.44 8.45
N ASP A 101 8.50 -2.76 9.69
CA ASP A 101 9.92 -2.75 10.10
C ASP A 101 10.73 -3.86 9.42
N ALA A 102 10.15 -5.04 9.23
CA ALA A 102 10.83 -6.18 8.60
C ALA A 102 11.18 -5.92 7.12
N PHE A 103 10.31 -5.20 6.39
CA PHE A 103 10.52 -4.92 4.97
C PHE A 103 11.48 -3.75 4.72
N ILE A 104 11.40 -2.68 5.52
CA ILE A 104 12.34 -1.54 5.46
C ILE A 104 13.76 -2.00 5.82
N LEU A 105 13.91 -2.86 6.84
CA LEU A 105 15.20 -3.45 7.19
C LEU A 105 15.72 -4.46 6.14
N GLY A 106 14.84 -5.20 5.48
CA GLY A 106 15.20 -6.14 4.41
C GLY A 106 15.74 -5.49 3.14
N ARG A 107 15.25 -4.30 2.76
CA ARG A 107 15.68 -3.59 1.54
C ARG A 107 17.05 -2.90 1.65
N LEU A 108 17.61 -2.70 2.84
CA LEU A 108 19.00 -2.24 2.98
C LEU A 108 20.03 -3.34 2.63
N ASN A 109 19.62 -4.61 2.47
CA ASN A 109 20.55 -5.72 2.22
C ASN A 109 20.58 -6.20 0.74
N LEU A 110 19.54 -5.92 -0.04
CA LEU A 110 19.46 -6.35 -1.45
C LEU A 110 20.19 -5.45 -2.45
N SER A 111 20.52 -4.21 -2.07
CA SER A 111 21.27 -3.28 -2.93
C SER A 111 22.79 -3.51 -2.96
N SER A 112 23.31 -4.48 -2.19
CA SER A 112 24.77 -4.72 -2.06
C SER A 112 25.35 -5.69 -3.10
N ARG A 113 24.53 -6.32 -3.96
CA ARG A 113 25.00 -7.43 -4.83
C ARG A 113 25.23 -7.10 -6.31
N ARG A 114 25.21 -5.82 -6.71
CA ARG A 114 25.64 -5.39 -8.06
C ARG A 114 26.91 -4.54 -8.03
N ARG A 115 28.03 -5.13 -7.59
CA ARG A 115 29.36 -4.69 -8.07
C ARG A 115 30.43 -5.75 -7.80
N ARG A 116 30.60 -6.66 -8.75
CA ARG A 116 31.90 -7.12 -9.24
C ARG A 116 31.70 -8.04 -10.44
N ARG A 117 31.81 -7.47 -11.62
CA ARG A 117 32.23 -8.18 -12.83
C ARG A 117 33.49 -7.46 -13.32
N LEU A 118 34.42 -8.25 -13.87
CA LEU A 118 35.70 -7.87 -14.48
C LEU A 118 36.77 -7.58 -13.40
N THR A 119 37.94 -8.23 -13.37
CA THR A 119 38.92 -8.46 -14.45
C THR A 119 39.91 -9.57 -14.04
N GLY A 120 40.48 -10.27 -15.03
CA GLY A 120 41.72 -11.06 -14.89
C GLY A 120 41.53 -12.55 -14.98
#